data_AF-A0A934LQ82-F1
#
_entry.id   AF-A0A934LQ82-F1
#
_cell.length_a   1.000
_cell.length_b   1.000
_cell.length_c   1.000
_cell.angle_alpha   90.00
_cell.angle_beta   90.00
_cell.angle_gamma   90.00
#
_symmetry.space_group_name_H-M   'P 1'
#
loop_
_entity.id
_entity.type
_entity.pdbx_description
1 polymer ?
#
loop_
_entity_poly.entity_id
_entity_poly.type
_entity_poly.pdbx_seq_one_letter_code
_entity_poly.pdbx_strand_id
1 'polypeptide(L)'
;MDRNKVRAIFILGILISILVACGGEPTPDFIQPLSTPTTLVHPSVSPTKTPTRYIATVTSKPDVATRQAWRSTAIAIATTERKSYQRTRTAKETQIAQFSVDCDRLNIYSTQISPDGNWVAVSCEYKRDQTLIVKNRWGVTWVVEFKNFFAAKHPGSLFPVFWSPDGGYLYFSGSIGYSGGGNQCFSQHRGKYGLFQLNLNDGLWTILIPPTESFPGYEIEFSPTGRRYAASDEGITIADVKTGNIVHLNVSGLMKFSWSPDGRYLSYSLADCSQADSAQSASVYVWDSKSNRVQLLFTFATEGLLLYPESWAGNSTLRVLAEKWVGLDTIYEVFVYDIARGDIIFSGTATPSP
;
A
#
# COMPACT_ATOMS: atom_id res chain seq x y z
N MET A 1 11.61 2.67 -79.75
CA MET A 1 11.78 1.97 -78.46
C MET A 1 10.50 2.20 -77.65
N ASP A 2 9.80 1.12 -77.30
CA ASP A 2 8.42 1.17 -76.82
C ASP A 2 8.31 1.83 -75.42
N ARG A 3 7.40 2.78 -75.27
CA ARG A 3 7.26 3.66 -74.09
C ARG A 3 6.93 2.85 -72.82
N ASN A 4 6.32 1.68 -72.98
CA ASN A 4 6.05 0.76 -71.90
C ASN A 4 7.30 -0.02 -71.45
N LYS A 5 8.25 -0.27 -72.35
CA LYS A 5 9.54 -0.91 -72.01
C LYS A 5 10.46 0.03 -71.24
N VAL A 6 10.43 1.33 -71.55
CA VAL A 6 11.21 2.34 -70.82
C VAL A 6 10.70 2.52 -69.38
N ARG A 7 9.38 2.48 -69.16
CA ARG A 7 8.78 2.54 -67.81
C ARG A 7 9.08 1.29 -66.99
N ALA A 8 9.05 0.10 -67.59
CA ALA A 8 9.38 -1.14 -66.90
C ALA A 8 10.85 -1.16 -66.42
N ILE A 9 11.79 -0.68 -67.25
CA ILE A 9 13.21 -0.59 -66.89
C ILE A 9 13.44 0.42 -65.75
N PHE A 10 12.73 1.55 -65.77
CA PHE A 10 12.85 2.57 -64.71
C PHE A 10 12.32 2.09 -63.36
N ILE A 11 11.19 1.37 -63.35
CA ILE A 11 10.60 0.82 -62.12
C ILE A 11 11.46 -0.32 -61.56
N LEU A 12 12.03 -1.16 -62.43
CA LEU A 12 12.95 -2.23 -62.02
C LEU A 12 14.26 -1.66 -61.43
N GLY A 13 14.78 -0.56 -61.98
CA GLY A 13 15.96 0.12 -61.44
C GLY A 13 15.75 0.70 -60.04
N ILE A 14 14.56 1.26 -59.76
CA ILE A 14 14.22 1.79 -58.43
C ILE A 14 14.04 0.65 -57.42
N LEU A 15 13.43 -0.47 -57.80
CA LEU A 15 13.26 -1.64 -56.93
C LEU A 15 14.60 -2.32 -56.57
N ILE A 16 15.56 -2.36 -57.49
CA ILE A 16 16.90 -2.90 -57.22
C ILE A 16 17.70 -1.97 -56.30
N SER A 17 17.48 -0.64 -56.38
CA SER A 17 18.13 0.34 -55.51
C SER A 17 17.68 0.24 -54.05
N ILE A 18 16.42 -0.17 -53.81
CA ILE A 18 15.86 -0.36 -52.46
C ILE A 18 16.36 -1.68 -51.83
N LEU A 19 16.66 -2.71 -52.63
CA LEU A 19 17.14 -4.00 -52.14
C LEU A 19 18.64 -4.00 -51.76
N VAL A 20 19.44 -3.07 -52.26
CA VAL A 20 20.87 -2.94 -51.90
C VAL A 20 21.09 -2.12 -50.61
N ALA A 21 20.04 -1.46 -50.09
CA ALA A 21 20.13 -0.62 -48.89
C ALA A 21 19.90 -1.39 -47.56
N CYS A 22 19.68 -2.71 -47.58
CA CYS A 22 19.41 -3.51 -46.38
C CYS A 22 20.30 -4.77 -46.27
N GLY A 23 21.57 -4.66 -46.68
CA GLY A 23 22.56 -5.74 -46.57
C GLY A 23 23.79 -5.35 -45.74
N GLY A 24 23.58 -4.84 -44.53
CA GLY A 24 24.64 -4.70 -43.53
C GLY A 24 24.42 -5.74 -42.44
N GLU A 25 25.21 -6.81 -42.44
CA GLU A 25 25.25 -7.73 -41.30
C GLU A 25 25.72 -6.96 -40.06
N PRO A 26 24.99 -6.99 -38.94
CA PRO A 26 25.50 -6.46 -37.69
C PRO A 26 26.65 -7.37 -37.24
N THR A 27 27.85 -6.79 -37.14
CA THR A 27 28.95 -7.35 -36.36
C THR A 27 28.41 -7.74 -34.97
N PRO A 28 28.72 -8.93 -34.45
CA PRO A 28 28.39 -9.26 -33.07
C PRO A 28 29.29 -8.42 -32.19
N ASP A 29 28.80 -7.24 -31.79
CA ASP A 29 29.35 -6.54 -30.65
C ASP A 29 29.26 -7.50 -29.47
N PHE A 30 30.43 -7.86 -28.96
CA PHE A 30 30.57 -8.52 -27.68
C PHE A 30 29.81 -7.67 -26.65
N ILE A 31 28.61 -8.13 -26.29
CA ILE A 31 27.91 -7.65 -25.11
C ILE A 31 28.81 -8.01 -23.94
N GLN A 32 29.60 -7.05 -23.48
CA GLN A 32 30.07 -7.09 -22.11
C GLN A 32 28.82 -7.22 -21.24
N PRO A 33 28.78 -8.16 -20.29
CA PRO A 33 27.65 -8.28 -19.39
C PRO A 33 27.41 -6.91 -18.75
N LEU A 34 26.21 -6.37 -18.97
CA LEU A 34 25.74 -5.20 -18.27
C LEU A 34 25.76 -5.59 -16.80
N SER A 35 26.77 -5.11 -16.09
CA SER A 35 26.84 -5.23 -14.65
C SER A 35 25.69 -4.42 -14.12
N THR A 36 24.60 -5.11 -13.75
CA THR A 36 23.58 -4.56 -12.89
C THR A 36 24.32 -4.00 -11.68
N PRO A 37 24.24 -2.69 -11.37
CA PRO A 37 24.70 -2.22 -10.09
C PRO A 37 23.64 -2.70 -9.08
N THR A 38 23.75 -3.96 -8.66
CA THR A 38 23.25 -4.42 -7.38
C THR A 38 24.01 -3.61 -6.35
N THR A 39 23.52 -2.40 -6.09
CA THR A 39 24.03 -1.58 -5.02
C THR A 39 23.51 -2.26 -3.76
N LEU A 40 24.26 -3.26 -3.28
CA LEU A 40 24.17 -3.77 -1.93
C LEU A 40 24.47 -2.58 -1.02
N VAL A 41 23.43 -1.87 -0.61
CA VAL A 41 23.53 -0.90 0.46
C VAL A 41 23.71 -1.72 1.74
N HIS A 42 24.96 -1.96 2.11
CA HIS A 42 25.28 -2.33 3.47
C HIS A 42 24.82 -1.18 4.37
N PRO A 43 23.96 -1.41 5.38
CA PRO A 43 23.62 -0.37 6.33
C PRO A 43 24.91 0.04 7.04
N SER A 44 25.37 1.26 6.76
CA SER A 44 26.35 1.92 7.61
C SER A 44 25.62 2.25 8.92
N VAL A 45 25.72 1.32 9.86
CA VAL A 45 25.29 1.54 11.24
C VAL A 45 26.25 2.58 11.81
N SER A 46 25.86 3.85 11.76
CA SER A 46 26.49 4.86 12.60
C SER A 46 26.35 4.41 14.05
N PRO A 47 27.39 4.57 14.90
CA PRO A 47 27.34 4.15 16.29
C PRO A 47 26.14 4.79 16.98
N THR A 48 25.18 3.93 17.32
CA THR A 48 23.99 4.26 18.09
C THR A 48 24.44 4.92 19.38
N LYS A 49 24.06 6.19 19.59
CA LYS A 49 24.02 6.74 20.94
C LYS A 49 23.03 5.87 21.71
N THR A 50 23.52 5.06 22.65
CA THR A 50 22.67 4.36 23.62
C THR A 50 21.70 5.39 24.20
N PRO A 51 20.38 5.24 24.00
CA PRO A 51 19.44 6.20 24.54
C PRO A 51 19.62 6.20 26.06
N THR A 52 20.01 7.37 26.58
CA THR A 52 20.07 7.59 28.01
C THR A 52 18.69 7.28 28.56
N ARG A 53 18.62 6.33 29.50
CA ARG A 53 17.40 5.87 30.15
C ARG A 53 16.56 7.09 30.50
N TYR A 54 15.50 7.35 29.74
CA TYR A 54 14.63 8.50 29.97
C TYR A 54 13.86 8.19 31.25
N ILE A 55 14.31 8.76 32.37
CA ILE A 55 13.53 8.77 33.59
C ILE A 55 12.35 9.67 33.29
N ALA A 56 11.18 9.07 33.08
CA ALA A 56 9.94 9.81 32.89
C ALA A 56 9.80 10.82 34.04
N THR A 57 9.88 12.10 33.72
CA THR A 57 9.51 13.15 34.66
C THR A 57 8.02 12.93 34.95
N VAL A 58 7.71 12.42 36.15
CA VAL A 58 6.34 12.17 36.57
C VAL A 58 5.65 13.52 36.69
N THR A 59 4.94 13.93 35.64
CA THR A 59 4.06 15.08 35.68
C THR A 59 2.99 14.79 36.73
N SER A 60 2.81 15.71 37.68
CA SER A 60 1.79 15.61 38.71
C SER A 60 0.43 15.30 38.08
N LYS A 61 -0.29 14.31 38.63
CA LYS A 61 -1.64 13.94 38.14
C LYS A 61 -2.49 15.21 38.01
N PRO A 62 -3.14 15.43 36.85
CA PRO A 62 -3.96 16.62 36.64
C PRO A 62 -5.05 16.70 37.71
N ASP A 63 -5.32 17.91 38.19
CA ASP A 63 -6.40 18.13 39.16
C ASP A 63 -7.76 17.74 38.55
N VAL A 64 -8.78 17.66 39.40
CA VAL A 64 -10.12 17.21 38.99
C VAL A 64 -10.75 18.16 37.97
N ALA A 65 -10.52 19.47 38.10
CA ALA A 65 -11.05 20.50 37.20
C ALA A 65 -10.45 20.39 35.79
N THR A 66 -9.15 20.17 35.73
CA THR A 66 -8.39 19.94 34.50
C THR A 66 -8.93 18.67 33.82
N ARG A 67 -9.07 17.56 34.54
CA ARG A 67 -9.65 16.31 33.99
C ARG A 67 -11.06 16.48 33.44
N GLN A 68 -11.89 17.29 34.09
CA GLN A 68 -13.26 17.54 33.65
C GLN A 68 -13.31 18.40 32.38
N ALA A 69 -12.42 19.41 32.28
CA ALA A 69 -12.23 20.19 31.06
C ALA A 69 -11.77 19.31 29.88
N TRP A 70 -10.72 18.49 30.06
CA TRP A 70 -10.24 17.55 29.04
C TRP A 70 -11.32 16.59 28.56
N ARG A 71 -12.12 16.01 29.47
CA ARG A 71 -13.24 15.13 29.11
C ARG A 71 -14.29 15.86 28.27
N SER A 72 -14.65 17.09 28.64
CA SER A 72 -15.63 17.87 27.88
C SER A 72 -15.14 18.21 26.47
N THR A 73 -13.86 18.59 26.33
CA THR A 73 -13.22 18.85 25.03
C THR A 73 -13.15 17.58 24.17
N ALA A 74 -12.74 16.45 24.76
CA ALA A 74 -12.66 15.17 24.05
C ALA A 74 -14.05 14.71 23.54
N ILE A 75 -15.10 14.84 24.36
CA ILE A 75 -16.48 14.53 23.95
C ILE A 75 -16.93 15.44 22.80
N ALA A 76 -16.62 16.74 22.86
CA ALA A 76 -16.97 17.69 21.81
C ALA A 76 -16.24 17.38 20.47
N ILE A 77 -14.95 17.03 20.53
CA ILE A 77 -14.16 16.61 19.36
C ILE A 77 -14.77 15.32 18.77
N ALA A 78 -14.93 14.27 19.58
CA ALA A 78 -15.49 13.00 19.13
C ALA A 78 -16.90 13.14 18.54
N THR A 79 -17.74 14.01 19.12
CA THR A 79 -19.08 14.31 18.60
C THR A 79 -19.01 15.01 17.24
N THR A 80 -18.08 15.95 17.07
CA THR A 80 -17.88 16.69 15.82
C THR A 80 -17.35 15.77 14.73
N GLU A 81 -16.37 14.93 15.05
CA GLU A 81 -15.81 13.91 14.15
C GLU A 81 -16.89 12.91 13.71
N ARG A 82 -17.71 12.42 14.64
CA ARG A 82 -18.82 11.51 14.33
C ARG A 82 -19.84 12.14 13.39
N LYS A 83 -20.20 13.40 13.61
CA LYS A 83 -21.10 14.14 12.71
C LYS A 83 -20.48 14.36 11.32
N SER A 84 -19.20 14.70 11.26
CA SER A 84 -18.46 14.84 10.00
C SER A 84 -18.44 13.51 9.23
N TYR A 85 -18.08 12.42 9.91
CA TYR A 85 -18.09 11.06 9.36
C TYR A 85 -19.46 10.66 8.81
N GLN A 86 -20.54 10.92 9.57
CA GLN A 86 -21.91 10.64 9.12
C GLN A 86 -22.28 11.42 7.86
N ARG A 87 -21.98 12.72 7.79
CA ARG A 87 -22.24 13.53 6.59
C ARG A 87 -21.49 13.01 5.38
N THR A 88 -20.20 12.70 5.53
CA THR A 88 -19.37 12.13 4.46
C THR A 88 -19.92 10.80 3.99
N ARG A 89 -20.35 9.94 4.92
CA ARG A 89 -20.97 8.65 4.60
C ARG A 89 -22.26 8.82 3.80
N THR A 90 -23.19 9.65 4.27
CA THR A 90 -24.46 9.90 3.56
C THR A 90 -24.25 10.52 2.18
N ALA A 91 -23.29 11.45 2.04
CA ALA A 91 -22.92 12.00 0.75
C ALA A 91 -22.37 10.93 -0.21
N LYS A 92 -21.51 10.03 0.30
CA LYS A 92 -20.97 8.91 -0.47
C LYS A 92 -22.06 7.92 -0.90
N GLU A 93 -22.96 7.54 0.00
CA GLU A 93 -24.12 6.67 -0.30
C GLU A 93 -25.02 7.29 -1.37
N THR A 94 -25.28 8.60 -1.29
CA THR A 94 -26.06 9.33 -2.30
C THR A 94 -25.37 9.34 -3.66
N GLN A 95 -24.04 9.51 -3.70
CA GLN A 95 -23.29 9.45 -4.96
C GLN A 95 -23.27 8.04 -5.56
N ILE A 96 -23.08 7.00 -4.75
CA ILE A 96 -23.10 5.59 -5.23
C ILE A 96 -24.45 5.25 -5.85
N ALA A 97 -25.56 5.73 -5.27
CA ALA A 97 -26.90 5.49 -5.78
C ALA A 97 -27.11 6.01 -7.23
N GLN A 98 -26.25 6.91 -7.72
CA GLN A 98 -26.33 7.46 -9.09
C GLN A 98 -25.84 6.49 -10.16
N PHE A 99 -25.13 5.42 -9.81
CA PHE A 99 -24.45 4.56 -10.78
C PHE A 99 -25.28 3.34 -11.23
N SER A 100 -26.46 3.12 -10.65
CA SER A 100 -27.34 1.97 -10.94
C SER A 100 -26.55 0.68 -11.12
N VAL A 101 -25.84 0.27 -10.06
CA VAL A 101 -25.10 -1.00 -10.03
C VAL A 101 -26.03 -2.06 -9.47
N ASP A 102 -26.35 -3.06 -10.29
CA ASP A 102 -27.15 -4.21 -9.88
C ASP A 102 -26.23 -5.28 -9.30
N CYS A 103 -26.13 -5.34 -7.98
CA CYS A 103 -25.61 -6.53 -7.30
C CYS A 103 -26.83 -7.30 -6.78
N ASP A 104 -26.94 -8.58 -7.11
CA ASP A 104 -27.97 -9.45 -6.53
C ASP A 104 -27.95 -9.33 -5.00
N ARG A 105 -29.07 -8.85 -4.46
CA ARG A 105 -29.41 -8.58 -3.04
C ARG A 105 -28.24 -8.63 -2.02
N LEU A 106 -27.79 -7.44 -1.65
CA LEU A 106 -27.44 -6.98 -0.29
C LEU A 106 -26.07 -7.32 0.34
N ASN A 107 -25.09 -7.89 -0.38
CA ASN A 107 -23.73 -8.05 0.16
C ASN A 107 -22.68 -7.28 -0.66
N ILE A 108 -22.74 -5.95 -0.56
CA ILE A 108 -21.66 -5.07 -1.02
C ILE A 108 -20.50 -5.20 -0.03
N TYR A 109 -19.40 -5.84 -0.44
CA TYR A 109 -18.25 -6.05 0.44
C TYR A 109 -17.32 -4.83 0.49
N SER A 110 -17.17 -4.14 -0.65
CA SER A 110 -16.35 -2.95 -0.78
C SER A 110 -16.88 -2.04 -1.88
N THR A 111 -16.89 -0.74 -1.65
CA THR A 111 -17.25 0.27 -2.66
C THR A 111 -16.40 1.53 -2.55
N GLN A 112 -15.84 1.95 -3.68
CA GLN A 112 -15.11 3.21 -3.81
C GLN A 112 -15.60 3.99 -5.02
N ILE A 113 -15.56 5.32 -4.89
CA ILE A 113 -15.85 6.26 -5.97
C ILE A 113 -14.52 6.88 -6.39
N SER A 114 -14.32 7.11 -7.68
CA SER A 114 -13.13 7.80 -8.18
C SER A 114 -13.03 9.24 -7.64
N PRO A 115 -11.82 9.84 -7.62
CA PRO A 115 -11.61 11.20 -7.11
C PRO A 115 -12.47 12.27 -7.80
N ASP A 116 -12.70 12.10 -9.11
CA ASP A 116 -13.54 12.99 -9.93
C ASP A 116 -15.05 12.70 -9.77
N GLY A 117 -15.42 11.65 -9.05
CA GLY A 117 -16.80 11.25 -8.84
C GLY A 117 -17.44 10.55 -10.04
N ASN A 118 -16.74 10.31 -11.14
CA ASN A 118 -17.32 9.82 -12.39
C ASN A 118 -17.35 8.30 -12.53
N TRP A 119 -16.62 7.58 -11.69
CA TRP A 119 -16.57 6.12 -11.65
C TRP A 119 -16.91 5.59 -10.26
N VAL A 120 -17.51 4.40 -10.21
CA VAL A 120 -17.68 3.60 -9.02
C VAL A 120 -17.09 2.22 -9.26
N ALA A 121 -16.45 1.67 -8.23
CA ALA A 121 -15.99 0.29 -8.19
C ALA A 121 -16.73 -0.42 -7.05
N VAL A 122 -17.43 -1.50 -7.38
CA VAL A 122 -18.29 -2.25 -6.47
C VAL A 122 -17.87 -3.71 -6.49
N SER A 123 -17.45 -4.21 -5.33
CA SER A 123 -17.24 -5.63 -5.09
C SER A 123 -18.58 -6.27 -4.74
N CYS A 124 -19.20 -6.94 -5.71
CA CYS A 124 -20.48 -7.64 -5.49
C CYS A 124 -20.20 -9.03 -4.92
N GLU A 125 -20.74 -9.33 -3.73
CA GLU A 125 -20.79 -10.65 -3.09
C GLU A 125 -19.45 -11.28 -2.64
N TYR A 126 -19.52 -12.26 -1.73
CA TYR A 126 -18.43 -13.18 -1.38
C TYR A 126 -18.83 -14.59 -1.81
N LYS A 127 -18.66 -14.89 -3.11
CA LYS A 127 -18.94 -16.20 -3.71
C LYS A 127 -17.72 -16.66 -4.53
N ARG A 128 -17.71 -17.91 -5.00
CA ARG A 128 -16.61 -18.43 -5.82
C ARG A 128 -16.47 -17.70 -7.17
N ASP A 129 -17.56 -17.13 -7.67
CA ASP A 129 -17.63 -16.44 -8.96
C ASP A 129 -17.84 -14.92 -8.77
N GLN A 130 -17.11 -14.36 -7.81
CA GLN A 130 -17.22 -12.94 -7.47
C GLN A 130 -16.80 -12.05 -8.66
N THR A 131 -17.46 -10.90 -8.79
CA THR A 131 -17.07 -9.88 -9.79
C THR A 131 -16.86 -8.51 -9.16
N LEU A 132 -15.82 -7.82 -9.61
CA LEU A 132 -15.64 -6.40 -9.38
C LEU A 132 -16.26 -5.64 -10.57
N ILE A 133 -17.32 -4.90 -10.30
CA ILE A 133 -17.98 -4.05 -11.29
C ILE A 133 -17.42 -2.64 -11.19
N VAL A 134 -16.89 -2.13 -12.29
CA VAL A 134 -16.37 -0.76 -12.40
C VAL A 134 -17.19 -0.02 -13.43
N LYS A 135 -17.97 0.96 -12.99
CA LYS A 135 -18.98 1.62 -13.82
C LYS A 135 -18.86 3.12 -13.76
N ASN A 136 -18.99 3.80 -14.89
CA ASN A 136 -19.07 5.25 -14.93
C ASN A 136 -20.51 5.76 -15.02
N ARG A 137 -20.67 7.07 -14.79
CA ARG A 137 -21.99 7.74 -14.86
C ARG A 137 -22.62 7.72 -16.25
N TRP A 138 -21.85 7.46 -17.29
CA TRP A 138 -22.29 7.41 -18.68
C TRP A 138 -22.65 6.00 -19.16
N GLY A 139 -22.57 4.99 -18.28
CA GLY A 139 -22.97 3.62 -18.54
C GLY A 139 -21.86 2.67 -19.01
N VAL A 140 -20.63 3.16 -19.22
CA VAL A 140 -19.48 2.27 -19.47
C VAL A 140 -19.27 1.41 -18.23
N THR A 141 -19.16 0.11 -18.46
CA THR A 141 -19.07 -0.88 -17.39
C THR A 141 -17.97 -1.89 -17.72
N TRP A 142 -17.04 -2.05 -16.79
CA TRP A 142 -16.05 -3.12 -16.79
C TRP A 142 -16.44 -4.14 -15.73
N VAL A 143 -16.53 -5.41 -16.13
CA VAL A 143 -16.82 -6.53 -15.22
C VAL A 143 -15.56 -7.37 -15.13
N VAL A 144 -14.96 -7.39 -13.95
CA VAL A 144 -13.72 -8.10 -13.68
C VAL A 144 -14.04 -9.35 -12.87
N GLU A 145 -13.85 -10.52 -13.47
CA GLU A 145 -14.19 -11.81 -12.86
C GLU A 145 -13.05 -12.36 -12.00
N PHE A 146 -13.34 -12.78 -10.77
CA PHE A 146 -12.36 -13.33 -9.82
C PHE A 146 -11.57 -14.53 -10.39
N LYS A 147 -12.23 -15.40 -11.16
CA LYS A 147 -11.63 -16.59 -11.78
C LYS A 147 -10.51 -16.28 -12.79
N ASN A 148 -10.40 -15.04 -13.27
CA ASN A 148 -9.32 -14.62 -14.16
C ASN A 148 -7.98 -14.44 -13.43
N PHE A 149 -8.00 -14.39 -12.10
CA PHE A 149 -6.84 -14.12 -11.25
C PHE A 149 -6.50 -15.27 -10.31
N PHE A 150 -7.51 -16.06 -9.91
CA PHE A 150 -7.37 -17.13 -8.93
C PHE A 150 -8.10 -18.39 -9.39
N ALA A 151 -7.54 -19.55 -9.08
CA ALA A 151 -8.24 -20.82 -9.30
C ALA A 151 -9.49 -20.90 -8.40
N ALA A 152 -10.57 -21.52 -8.89
CA ALA A 152 -11.86 -21.63 -8.19
C ALA A 152 -11.85 -22.57 -6.95
N LYS A 153 -10.68 -22.81 -6.36
CA LYS A 153 -10.47 -23.71 -5.23
C LYS A 153 -10.94 -23.11 -3.91
N HIS A 154 -10.80 -21.79 -3.74
CA HIS A 154 -11.19 -21.06 -2.53
C HIS A 154 -12.21 -19.98 -2.87
N PRO A 155 -13.25 -19.75 -2.03
CA PRO A 155 -14.10 -18.57 -2.18
C PRO A 155 -13.24 -17.31 -1.97
N GLY A 156 -13.53 -16.24 -2.69
CA GLY A 156 -12.78 -15.00 -2.58
C GLY A 156 -13.53 -13.81 -3.16
N SER A 157 -12.86 -12.67 -3.21
CA SER A 157 -13.43 -11.45 -3.80
C SER A 157 -12.34 -10.53 -4.33
N LEU A 158 -12.65 -9.81 -5.40
CA LEU A 158 -11.90 -8.66 -5.89
C LEU A 158 -12.45 -7.38 -5.27
N PHE A 159 -11.57 -6.46 -4.90
CA PHE A 159 -11.95 -5.19 -4.29
C PHE A 159 -11.04 -4.04 -4.72
N PRO A 160 -11.58 -2.80 -4.82
CA PRO A 160 -10.79 -1.63 -5.15
C PRO A 160 -9.80 -1.32 -4.03
N VAL A 161 -8.56 -0.99 -4.40
CA VAL A 161 -7.48 -0.60 -3.50
C VAL A 161 -7.22 0.90 -3.58
N PHE A 162 -7.05 1.43 -4.80
CA PHE A 162 -6.70 2.83 -5.01
C PHE A 162 -7.18 3.30 -6.39
N TRP A 163 -7.60 4.55 -6.50
CA TRP A 163 -7.87 5.20 -7.79
C TRP A 163 -6.69 6.09 -8.13
N SER A 164 -6.22 6.05 -9.37
CA SER A 164 -5.22 7.03 -9.79
C SER A 164 -5.79 8.45 -9.67
N PRO A 165 -5.00 9.44 -9.20
CA PRO A 165 -5.48 10.82 -9.03
C PRO A 165 -5.97 11.46 -10.34
N ASP A 166 -5.42 11.03 -11.47
CA ASP A 166 -5.83 11.46 -12.81
C ASP A 166 -7.12 10.78 -13.33
N GLY A 167 -7.66 9.81 -12.59
CA GLY A 167 -8.87 9.07 -12.97
C GLY A 167 -8.70 8.15 -14.17
N GLY A 168 -7.46 7.84 -14.60
CA GLY A 168 -7.19 6.92 -15.71
C GLY A 168 -7.22 5.43 -15.32
N TYR A 169 -6.99 5.12 -14.04
CA TYR A 169 -6.78 3.76 -13.58
C TYR A 169 -7.50 3.45 -12.26
N LEU A 170 -7.92 2.20 -12.13
CA LEU A 170 -8.28 1.57 -10.87
C LEU A 170 -7.25 0.52 -10.51
N TYR A 171 -6.67 0.63 -9.31
CA TYR A 171 -5.89 -0.45 -8.71
C TYR A 171 -6.79 -1.28 -7.82
N PHE A 172 -6.75 -2.59 -7.99
CA PHE A 172 -7.59 -3.53 -7.24
C PHE A 172 -6.77 -4.77 -6.83
N SER A 173 -7.32 -5.52 -5.89
CA SER A 173 -6.69 -6.73 -5.36
C SER A 173 -7.73 -7.80 -5.09
N GLY A 174 -7.25 -9.02 -4.84
CA GLY A 174 -8.05 -10.15 -4.40
C GLY A 174 -7.89 -10.44 -2.91
N SER A 175 -8.92 -10.99 -2.31
CA SER A 175 -8.88 -11.70 -1.02
C SER A 175 -9.34 -13.13 -1.24
N ILE A 176 -8.63 -14.10 -0.67
CA ILE A 176 -9.07 -15.49 -0.65
C ILE A 176 -9.53 -15.88 0.76
N GLY A 177 -10.48 -16.81 0.82
CA GLY A 177 -10.96 -17.39 2.06
C GLY A 177 -9.94 -18.30 2.66
N TYR A 178 -9.41 -17.90 3.82
CA TYR A 178 -8.49 -18.71 4.61
C TYR A 178 -9.08 -18.98 6.00
N SER A 179 -8.82 -20.19 6.53
CA SER A 179 -9.35 -20.69 7.81
C SER A 179 -8.29 -20.95 8.87
N GLY A 180 -7.03 -20.55 8.65
CA GLY A 180 -6.00 -20.59 9.69
C GLY A 180 -6.01 -19.31 10.52
N GLY A 181 -5.88 -19.46 11.84
CA GLY A 181 -5.67 -18.33 12.75
C GLY A 181 -4.30 -17.69 12.56
N GLY A 182 -4.17 -16.44 13.00
CA GLY A 182 -2.87 -15.77 13.17
C GLY A 182 -2.35 -15.94 14.60
N ASN A 183 -1.06 -15.67 14.82
CA ASN A 183 -0.47 -15.52 16.15
C ASN A 183 0.01 -14.07 16.34
N GLN A 184 0.72 -13.79 17.44
CA GLN A 184 1.21 -12.45 17.73
C GLN A 184 2.13 -11.88 16.62
N CYS A 185 2.92 -12.75 16.00
CA CYS A 185 3.90 -12.41 14.96
C CYS A 185 3.34 -12.49 13.53
N PHE A 186 2.16 -13.09 13.37
CA PHE A 186 1.44 -13.22 12.13
C PHE A 186 0.02 -12.75 12.36
N SER A 187 -0.21 -11.43 12.19
CA SER A 187 -1.51 -10.85 12.47
C SER A 187 -2.62 -11.58 11.72
N GLN A 188 -3.81 -11.63 12.31
CA GLN A 188 -5.00 -12.22 11.69
C GLN A 188 -5.51 -11.40 10.48
N HIS A 189 -4.80 -10.34 10.08
CA HIS A 189 -5.22 -9.49 8.99
C HIS A 189 -5.07 -10.23 7.67
N ARG A 190 -6.17 -10.27 6.92
CA ARG A 190 -6.19 -10.85 5.58
C ARG A 190 -5.40 -9.92 4.66
N GLY A 191 -4.26 -10.40 4.17
CA GLY A 191 -3.51 -9.67 3.16
C GLY A 191 -4.24 -9.61 1.82
N LYS A 192 -3.61 -8.90 0.91
CA LYS A 192 -3.98 -8.75 -0.49
C LYS A 192 -3.27 -9.84 -1.29
N TYR A 193 -3.97 -10.51 -2.18
CA TYR A 193 -3.44 -11.68 -2.89
C TYR A 193 -2.99 -11.35 -4.31
N GLY A 194 -2.39 -10.18 -4.49
CA GLY A 194 -1.94 -9.64 -5.77
C GLY A 194 -2.30 -8.17 -5.91
N LEU A 195 -1.75 -7.50 -6.92
CA LEU A 195 -2.11 -6.13 -7.27
C LEU A 195 -2.29 -6.02 -8.77
N PHE A 196 -3.44 -5.49 -9.15
CA PHE A 196 -3.85 -5.38 -10.55
C PHE A 196 -4.20 -3.94 -10.85
N GLN A 197 -3.92 -3.51 -12.07
CA GLN A 197 -4.25 -2.18 -12.58
C GLN A 197 -5.24 -2.35 -13.74
N LEU A 198 -6.42 -1.76 -13.62
CA LEU A 198 -7.42 -1.64 -14.68
C LEU A 198 -7.30 -0.26 -15.33
N ASN A 199 -7.09 -0.22 -16.64
CA ASN A 199 -7.16 0.98 -17.45
C ASN A 199 -8.64 1.28 -17.77
N LEU A 200 -9.12 2.46 -17.36
CA LEU A 200 -10.52 2.81 -17.49
C LEU A 200 -10.92 3.22 -18.91
N ASN A 201 -9.95 3.50 -19.78
CA ASN A 201 -10.20 3.89 -21.17
C ASN A 201 -10.58 2.70 -22.06
N ASP A 202 -9.92 1.56 -21.88
CA ASP A 202 -10.06 0.38 -22.73
C ASP A 202 -10.51 -0.88 -21.99
N GLY A 203 -10.56 -0.84 -20.64
CA GLY A 203 -10.95 -1.98 -19.82
C GLY A 203 -9.89 -3.07 -19.72
N LEU A 204 -8.70 -2.84 -20.28
CA LEU A 204 -7.58 -3.77 -20.15
C LEU A 204 -6.98 -3.68 -18.76
N TRP A 205 -6.48 -4.80 -18.26
CA TRP A 205 -5.83 -4.85 -16.97
C TRP A 205 -4.45 -5.51 -17.05
N THR A 206 -3.59 -5.15 -16.11
CA THR A 206 -2.22 -5.68 -15.97
C THR A 206 -1.98 -6.15 -14.55
N ILE A 207 -0.99 -7.03 -14.40
CA ILE A 207 -0.53 -7.56 -13.11
C ILE A 207 0.69 -6.74 -12.67
N LEU A 208 0.59 -6.11 -11.51
CA LEU A 208 1.71 -5.37 -10.90
C LEU A 208 2.42 -6.20 -9.83
N ILE A 209 1.65 -6.98 -9.06
CA ILE A 209 2.15 -7.96 -8.10
C ILE A 209 1.45 -9.28 -8.42
N PRO A 210 2.20 -10.37 -8.71
CA PRO A 210 1.63 -11.66 -9.06
C PRO A 210 0.64 -12.16 -8.00
N PRO A 211 -0.45 -12.85 -8.42
CA PRO A 211 -1.33 -13.47 -7.47
C PRO A 211 -0.59 -14.52 -6.64
N THR A 212 -0.92 -14.61 -5.37
CA THR A 212 -0.41 -15.64 -4.46
C THR A 212 -1.58 -16.39 -3.83
N GLU A 213 -1.38 -17.65 -3.50
CA GLU A 213 -2.31 -18.42 -2.65
C GLU A 213 -1.74 -18.63 -1.24
N SER A 214 -0.56 -18.06 -0.96
CA SER A 214 0.10 -18.17 0.33
C SER A 214 -0.50 -17.21 1.36
N PHE A 215 -0.80 -17.71 2.56
CA PHE A 215 -1.14 -16.88 3.71
C PHE A 215 0.15 -16.28 4.33
N PRO A 216 0.14 -15.00 4.77
CA PRO A 216 -0.98 -14.08 4.93
C PRO A 216 -1.37 -13.26 3.68
N GLY A 217 -0.73 -13.49 2.53
CA GLY A 217 -0.81 -12.59 1.37
C GLY A 217 0.12 -11.38 1.55
N TYR A 218 -0.02 -10.39 0.69
CA TYR A 218 0.76 -9.15 0.71
C TYR A 218 0.06 -8.06 1.56
N GLU A 219 0.81 -7.33 2.36
CA GLU A 219 0.44 -5.96 2.71
C GLU A 219 0.74 -5.07 1.51
N ILE A 220 -0.17 -4.16 1.14
CA ILE A 220 0.02 -3.24 0.01
C ILE A 220 -0.59 -1.89 0.36
N GLU A 221 0.14 -0.79 0.13
CA GLU A 221 -0.37 0.56 0.37
C GLU A 221 0.13 1.53 -0.70
N PHE A 222 -0.78 2.31 -1.28
CA PHE A 222 -0.41 3.42 -2.14
C PHE A 222 -0.05 4.63 -1.28
N SER A 223 1.02 5.32 -1.65
CA SER A 223 1.26 6.67 -1.15
C SER A 223 0.03 7.55 -1.46
N PRO A 224 -0.38 8.46 -0.56
CA PRO A 224 -1.58 9.27 -0.78
C PRO A 224 -1.53 10.15 -2.04
N THR A 225 -0.32 10.45 -2.52
CA THR A 225 -0.11 11.17 -3.79
C THR A 225 -0.33 10.31 -5.04
N GLY A 226 -0.50 8.99 -4.89
CA GLY A 226 -0.63 8.02 -5.98
C GLY A 226 0.66 7.77 -6.76
N ARG A 227 1.76 8.42 -6.41
CA ARG A 227 3.02 8.30 -7.14
C ARG A 227 3.69 6.94 -6.93
N ARG A 228 3.53 6.35 -5.74
CA ARG A 228 4.15 5.08 -5.37
C ARG A 228 3.18 4.14 -4.70
N TYR A 229 3.48 2.85 -4.75
CA TYR A 229 2.95 1.86 -3.81
C TYR A 229 4.09 1.13 -3.11
N ALA A 230 3.81 0.65 -1.90
CA ALA A 230 4.66 -0.28 -1.15
C ALA A 230 3.94 -1.63 -1.04
N ALA A 231 4.69 -2.73 -1.06
CA ALA A 231 4.17 -4.08 -0.87
C ALA A 231 5.14 -4.97 -0.09
N SER A 232 4.59 -5.88 0.72
CA SER A 232 5.37 -6.87 1.47
C SER A 232 5.77 -8.08 0.61
N ASP A 233 6.65 -7.87 -0.36
CA ASP A 233 7.12 -8.89 -1.30
C ASP A 233 8.63 -9.11 -1.08
N GLU A 234 8.99 -10.27 -0.49
CA GLU A 234 10.37 -10.61 -0.08
C GLU A 234 11.11 -9.48 0.68
N GLY A 235 10.38 -8.81 1.59
CA GLY A 235 10.81 -7.58 2.26
C GLY A 235 9.80 -6.48 2.02
N ILE A 236 10.25 -5.27 1.66
CA ILE A 236 9.38 -4.20 1.19
C ILE A 236 9.79 -3.80 -0.22
N THR A 237 8.88 -3.95 -1.16
CA THR A 237 9.01 -3.46 -2.53
C THR A 237 8.29 -2.12 -2.67
N ILE A 238 8.98 -1.10 -3.13
CA ILE A 238 8.44 0.25 -3.35
C ILE A 238 8.57 0.58 -4.83
N ALA A 239 7.46 0.76 -5.52
CA ALA A 239 7.45 1.04 -6.96
C ALA A 239 6.90 2.44 -7.25
N ASP A 240 7.58 3.19 -8.12
CA ASP A 240 7.05 4.41 -8.75
C ASP A 240 6.10 4.00 -9.88
N VAL A 241 4.83 4.36 -9.72
CA VAL A 241 3.74 4.00 -10.63
C VAL A 241 3.95 4.58 -12.02
N LYS A 242 4.57 5.76 -12.12
CA LYS A 242 4.75 6.47 -13.39
C LYS A 242 5.98 5.98 -14.14
N THR A 243 7.08 5.79 -13.43
CA THR A 243 8.36 5.45 -14.09
C THR A 243 8.66 3.96 -14.10
N GLY A 244 7.96 3.16 -13.31
CA GLY A 244 8.26 1.74 -13.11
C GLY A 244 9.55 1.50 -12.30
N ASN A 245 10.12 2.53 -11.67
CA ASN A 245 11.34 2.38 -10.88
C ASN A 245 11.00 1.67 -9.57
N ILE A 246 11.81 0.68 -9.20
CA ILE A 246 11.60 -0.13 -8.01
C ILE A 246 12.75 0.05 -7.03
N VAL A 247 12.41 0.19 -5.75
CA VAL A 247 13.33 0.13 -4.62
C VAL A 247 12.94 -1.06 -3.75
N HIS A 248 13.90 -1.93 -3.44
CA HIS A 248 13.70 -3.04 -2.53
C HIS A 248 14.41 -2.77 -1.20
N LEU A 249 13.67 -2.90 -0.10
CA LEU A 249 14.21 -2.92 1.25
C LEU A 249 14.21 -4.37 1.71
N ASN A 250 15.40 -4.98 1.76
CA ASN A 250 15.58 -6.34 2.24
C ASN A 250 15.46 -6.36 3.76
N VAL A 251 14.25 -6.68 4.25
CA VAL A 251 13.91 -6.70 5.67
C VAL A 251 13.14 -7.98 5.99
N SER A 252 13.33 -8.50 7.20
CA SER A 252 12.57 -9.61 7.74
C SER A 252 11.71 -9.17 8.91
N GLY A 253 10.68 -9.95 9.23
CA GLY A 253 9.79 -9.67 10.35
C GLY A 253 8.94 -8.41 10.17
N LEU A 254 8.58 -8.06 8.93
CA LEU A 254 7.71 -6.92 8.65
C LEU A 254 6.34 -7.11 9.32
N MET A 255 5.94 -6.14 10.13
CA MET A 255 4.65 -6.16 10.83
C MET A 255 3.62 -5.26 10.15
N LYS A 256 4.02 -4.03 9.80
CA LYS A 256 3.15 -3.02 9.19
C LYS A 256 3.97 -1.92 8.54
N PHE A 257 3.40 -1.26 7.53
CA PHE A 257 3.91 0.02 7.03
C PHE A 257 2.81 1.07 6.85
N SER A 258 3.22 2.33 6.72
CA SER A 258 2.31 3.46 6.49
C SER A 258 3.03 4.63 5.82
N TRP A 259 2.40 5.18 4.77
CA TRP A 259 2.90 6.35 4.07
C TRP A 259 2.55 7.67 4.77
N SER A 260 3.51 8.59 4.79
CA SER A 260 3.26 10.00 5.08
C SER A 260 2.29 10.63 4.07
N PRO A 261 1.50 11.66 4.46
CA PRO A 261 0.51 12.28 3.61
C PRO A 261 1.06 12.89 2.30
N ASP A 262 2.29 13.39 2.31
CA ASP A 262 2.96 13.91 1.11
C ASP A 262 3.63 12.82 0.26
N GLY A 263 3.55 11.55 0.68
CA GLY A 263 4.16 10.41 0.01
C GLY A 263 5.69 10.42 0.02
N ARG A 264 6.31 11.26 0.86
CA ARG A 264 7.77 11.34 0.94
C ARG A 264 8.36 10.21 1.77
N TYR A 265 7.78 9.96 2.92
CA TYR A 265 8.23 8.98 3.89
C TYR A 265 7.35 7.73 3.88
N LEU A 266 7.98 6.56 3.96
CA LEU A 266 7.33 5.30 4.30
C LEU A 266 7.84 4.86 5.67
N SER A 267 6.95 4.84 6.66
CA SER A 267 7.25 4.26 7.97
C SER A 267 6.94 2.77 7.94
N TYR A 268 7.73 1.97 8.64
CA TYR A 268 7.48 0.54 8.76
C TYR A 268 8.02 -0.01 10.09
N SER A 269 7.38 -1.06 10.60
CA SER A 269 7.83 -1.75 11.79
C SER A 269 8.28 -3.16 11.50
N LEU A 270 9.34 -3.57 12.18
CA LEU A 270 9.86 -4.93 12.17
C LEU A 270 9.75 -5.53 13.57
N ALA A 271 9.43 -6.81 13.67
CA ALA A 271 9.49 -7.60 14.88
C ALA A 271 10.41 -8.80 14.69
N ASP A 272 11.30 -9.03 15.66
CA ASP A 272 12.06 -10.27 15.74
C ASP A 272 11.22 -11.31 16.49
N CYS A 273 10.62 -12.21 15.72
CA CYS A 273 9.82 -13.30 16.21
C CYS A 273 10.68 -14.56 16.23
N SER A 274 11.16 -14.93 17.42
CA SER A 274 11.80 -16.22 17.62
C SER A 274 10.76 -17.34 17.42
N GLN A 275 11.18 -18.61 17.44
CA GLN A 275 10.24 -19.74 17.30
C GLN A 275 9.24 -19.87 18.47
N ALA A 276 9.39 -19.07 19.54
CA ALA A 276 8.36 -18.88 20.54
C ALA A 276 7.36 -17.85 19.99
N ASP A 277 6.05 -18.09 20.11
CA ASP A 277 4.94 -17.28 19.54
C ASP A 277 4.87 -15.80 20.01
N SER A 278 5.97 -15.19 20.45
CA SER A 278 6.09 -13.85 21.00
C SER A 278 7.31 -13.12 20.43
N ALA A 279 7.11 -11.84 20.10
CA ALA A 279 8.18 -10.97 19.62
C ALA A 279 9.21 -10.70 20.72
N GLN A 280 10.49 -10.85 20.40
CA GLN A 280 11.63 -10.56 21.28
C GLN A 280 12.04 -9.09 21.24
N SER A 281 11.90 -8.49 20.06
CA SER A 281 12.11 -7.07 19.87
C SER A 281 11.21 -6.52 18.77
N ALA A 282 10.91 -5.23 18.85
CA ALA A 282 10.20 -4.50 17.81
C ALA A 282 10.89 -3.16 17.54
N SER A 283 10.97 -2.80 16.27
CA SER A 283 11.67 -1.60 15.80
C SER A 283 10.82 -0.85 14.78
N VAL A 284 10.94 0.49 14.76
CA VAL A 284 10.29 1.33 13.76
C VAL A 284 11.33 2.06 12.93
N TYR A 285 11.16 2.02 11.63
CA TYR A 285 12.01 2.65 10.63
C TYR A 285 11.21 3.64 9.78
N VAL A 286 11.93 4.55 9.15
CA VAL A 286 11.41 5.42 8.09
C VAL A 286 12.35 5.38 6.90
N TRP A 287 11.78 5.16 5.72
CA TRP A 287 12.44 5.38 4.44
C TRP A 287 12.06 6.75 3.87
N ASP A 288 13.05 7.58 3.51
CA ASP A 288 12.86 8.86 2.82
C ASP A 288 13.06 8.68 1.31
N SER A 289 11.99 8.86 0.55
CA SER A 289 11.99 8.73 -0.91
C SER A 289 12.83 9.76 -1.65
N LYS A 290 13.16 10.90 -1.03
CA LYS A 290 13.99 11.94 -1.64
C LYS A 290 15.46 11.58 -1.59
N SER A 291 15.93 11.09 -0.45
CA SER A 291 17.33 10.70 -0.25
C SER A 291 17.60 9.22 -0.49
N ASN A 292 16.55 8.41 -0.62
CA ASN A 292 16.61 6.96 -0.64
C ASN A 292 17.36 6.39 0.58
N ARG A 293 17.09 6.93 1.77
CA ARG A 293 17.75 6.52 3.02
C ARG A 293 16.74 5.98 4.00
N VAL A 294 17.16 4.96 4.74
CA VAL A 294 16.43 4.38 5.87
C VAL A 294 17.01 4.94 7.16
N GLN A 295 16.13 5.35 8.07
CA GLN A 295 16.45 5.76 9.42
C GLN A 295 15.72 4.85 10.41
N LEU A 296 16.45 4.28 11.38
CA LEU A 296 15.86 3.69 12.57
C LEU A 296 15.36 4.82 13.48
N LEU A 297 14.09 4.81 13.85
CA LEU A 297 13.54 5.78 14.80
C LEU A 297 13.78 5.31 16.24
N PHE A 298 13.37 4.08 16.56
CA PHE A 298 13.56 3.47 17.86
C PHE A 298 13.36 1.95 17.81
N THR A 299 13.91 1.27 18.82
CA THR A 299 13.82 -0.17 19.02
C THR A 299 13.56 -0.47 20.50
N PHE A 300 12.73 -1.49 20.75
CA PHE A 300 12.47 -2.01 22.08
C PHE A 300 12.74 -3.51 22.09
N ALA A 301 13.68 -3.94 22.94
CA ALA A 301 13.92 -5.34 23.26
C ALA A 301 13.05 -5.76 24.45
N THR A 302 11.73 -5.72 24.25
CA THR A 302 10.74 -6.10 25.26
C THR A 302 9.91 -7.24 24.73
N GLU A 303 9.95 -8.38 25.43
CA GLU A 303 9.17 -9.55 25.04
C GLU A 303 7.67 -9.22 24.98
N GLY A 304 7.05 -9.67 23.90
CA GLY A 304 5.62 -9.51 23.63
C GLY A 304 5.19 -8.10 23.27
N LEU A 305 6.12 -7.16 23.07
CA LEU A 305 5.82 -5.80 22.59
C LEU A 305 5.92 -5.75 21.07
N LEU A 306 4.86 -5.27 20.43
CA LEU A 306 4.81 -4.97 19.01
C LEU A 306 4.67 -3.47 18.79
N LEU A 307 5.19 -3.00 17.66
CA LEU A 307 5.08 -1.60 17.24
C LEU A 307 4.37 -1.51 15.90
N TYR A 308 3.50 -0.52 15.76
CA TYR A 308 2.73 -0.28 14.55
C TYR A 308 2.77 1.20 14.19
N PRO A 309 3.33 1.60 13.03
CA PRO A 309 3.08 2.93 12.48
C PRO A 309 1.58 3.04 12.19
N GLU A 310 0.87 3.83 12.99
CA GLU A 310 -0.59 3.83 12.98
C GLU A 310 -1.14 4.95 12.11
N SER A 311 -0.62 6.17 12.30
CA SER A 311 -1.14 7.35 11.63
C SER A 311 -0.12 8.49 11.58
N TRP A 312 -0.35 9.42 10.66
CA TRP A 312 0.49 10.60 10.48
C TRP A 312 -0.28 11.87 10.82
N ALA A 313 0.34 12.76 11.61
CA ALA A 313 -0.12 14.11 11.86
C ALA A 313 0.71 15.07 10.98
N GLY A 314 0.12 15.54 9.89
CA GLY A 314 0.88 16.29 8.88
C GLY A 314 1.97 15.43 8.21
N ASN A 315 3.02 16.06 7.68
CA ASN A 315 4.00 15.39 6.80
C ASN A 315 5.21 14.80 7.52
N SER A 316 5.44 15.11 8.80
CA SER A 316 6.65 14.71 9.52
C SER A 316 6.40 14.10 10.89
N THR A 317 5.17 14.11 11.38
CA THR A 317 4.86 13.58 12.71
C THR A 317 4.16 12.24 12.59
N LEU A 318 4.83 11.18 13.04
CA LEU A 318 4.34 9.81 13.01
C LEU A 318 3.84 9.41 14.40
N ARG A 319 2.61 8.91 14.48
CA ARG A 319 2.07 8.22 15.65
C ARG A 319 2.32 6.72 15.51
N VAL A 320 2.95 6.14 16.52
CA VAL A 320 3.23 4.71 16.62
C VAL A 320 2.45 4.15 17.80
N LEU A 321 1.69 3.09 17.55
CA LEU A 321 1.03 2.30 18.58
C LEU A 321 1.98 1.19 19.03
N ALA A 322 2.20 1.08 20.32
CA ALA A 322 2.83 -0.05 20.97
C ALA A 322 1.75 -0.94 21.56
N GLU A 323 1.80 -2.23 21.30
CA GLU A 323 0.86 -3.22 21.80
C GLU A 323 1.61 -4.31 22.54
N LYS A 324 1.21 -4.58 23.79
CA LYS A 324 1.77 -5.66 24.60
C LYS A 324 0.68 -6.52 25.21
N TRP A 325 0.81 -7.83 25.05
CA TRP A 325 -0.11 -8.80 25.63
C TRP A 325 0.36 -9.21 27.03
N VAL A 326 -0.52 -9.10 28.02
CA VAL A 326 -0.25 -9.45 29.42
C VAL A 326 -1.40 -10.34 29.91
N GLY A 327 -1.22 -11.66 29.81
CA GLY A 327 -2.29 -12.61 30.10
C GLY A 327 -3.40 -12.52 29.05
N LEU A 328 -4.62 -12.16 29.49
CA LEU A 328 -5.77 -11.90 28.61
C LEU A 328 -5.96 -10.41 28.29
N ASP A 329 -5.15 -9.53 28.88
CA ASP A 329 -5.24 -8.09 28.69
C ASP A 329 -4.23 -7.62 27.63
N THR A 330 -4.60 -6.57 26.91
CA THR A 330 -3.72 -5.88 25.98
C THR A 330 -3.45 -4.47 26.48
N ILE A 331 -2.17 -4.15 26.69
CA ILE A 331 -1.70 -2.83 27.09
C ILE A 331 -1.28 -2.08 25.84
N TYR A 332 -1.78 -0.86 25.70
CA TYR A 332 -1.45 0.03 24.60
C TYR A 332 -0.64 1.23 25.08
N GLU A 333 0.47 1.48 24.41
CA GLU A 333 1.25 2.72 24.56
C GLU A 333 1.28 3.45 23.21
N VAL A 334 1.39 4.77 23.26
CA VAL A 334 1.44 5.61 22.07
C VAL A 334 2.71 6.44 22.14
N PHE A 335 3.46 6.40 21.05
CA PHE A 335 4.60 7.27 20.79
C PHE A 335 4.27 8.21 19.64
N VAL A 336 4.63 9.47 19.78
CA VAL A 336 4.58 10.43 18.66
C VAL A 336 6.00 10.89 18.39
N TYR A 337 6.48 10.63 17.19
CA TYR A 337 7.81 10.97 16.72
C TYR A 337 7.75 12.07 15.67
N ASP A 338 8.55 13.11 15.82
CA ASP A 338 8.71 14.14 14.80
C ASP A 338 10.01 13.89 14.04
N ILE A 339 9.87 13.50 12.76
CA ILE A 339 10.99 13.15 11.88
C ILE A 339 11.89 14.35 11.58
N ALA A 340 11.30 15.54 11.49
CA ALA A 340 12.09 16.75 11.22
C ALA A 340 12.92 17.14 12.44
N ARG A 341 12.40 16.90 13.65
CA ARG A 341 13.14 17.12 14.91
C ARG A 341 14.07 15.96 15.26
N GLY A 342 13.77 14.75 14.80
CA GLY A 342 14.53 13.55 15.12
C GLY A 342 14.26 12.98 16.51
N ASP A 343 13.14 13.34 17.15
CA ASP A 343 12.85 12.99 18.55
C ASP A 343 11.39 12.56 18.78
N ILE A 344 11.20 11.77 19.85
CA ILE A 344 9.88 11.48 20.42
C ILE A 344 9.39 12.73 21.14
N ILE A 345 8.27 13.28 20.68
CA ILE A 345 7.65 14.48 21.27
C ILE A 345 6.52 14.14 22.25
N PHE A 346 6.05 12.89 22.25
CA PHE A 346 5.07 12.40 23.22
C PHE A 346 5.22 10.90 23.43
N SER A 347 5.07 10.45 24.68
CA SER A 347 4.84 9.07 25.05
C SER A 347 3.78 8.99 26.15
N GLY A 348 2.89 8.00 26.06
CA GLY A 348 1.88 7.78 27.08
C GLY A 348 1.06 6.51 26.85
N THR A 349 0.38 6.05 27.89
CA THR A 349 -0.54 4.91 27.79
C THR A 349 -1.79 5.33 27.03
N ALA A 350 -2.16 4.59 26.00
CA ALA A 350 -3.52 4.65 25.48
C ALA A 350 -4.40 3.90 26.48
N THR A 351 -5.11 4.64 27.33
CA THR A 351 -6.25 4.05 28.05
C THR A 351 -7.17 3.41 27.02
N PRO A 352 -7.69 2.18 27.27
CA PRO A 352 -8.65 1.59 26.37
C PRO A 352 -9.77 2.60 26.16
N SER A 353 -10.05 2.92 24.90
CA SER A 353 -11.28 3.64 24.57
C SER A 353 -12.45 2.79 25.09
N PRO A 354 -13.43 3.38 25.77
CA PRO A 354 -14.61 2.67 26.24
C PRO A 354 -15.40 2.00 25.11
#